data_AF-A0A2S0KVU5-F1
#
_entry.id   AF-A0A2S0KVU5-F1
#
_cell.length_a   1.000
_cell.length_b   1.000
_cell.length_c   1.000
_cell.angle_alpha   90.00
_cell.angle_beta   90.00
_cell.angle_gamma   90.00
#
_symmetry.space_group_name_H-M   'P 1'
#
loop_
_entity.id
_entity.type
_entity.pdbx_description
1 polymer ?
#
loop_
_entity_poly.entity_id
_entity_poly.type
_entity_poly.pdbx_seq_one_letter_code
_entity_poly.pdbx_strand_id
1 'polypeptide(L)'
;MPLCHKYNGWFCQVFPFKDEFDEIRMQLIKLYMPKTQTKCLVPVTTWIRENYPYNQYFCVPLPKDKQPLYNLDLLLKPETETVILTDSVELADSNQRNAFDGILFTSFICSPEHYEQVDWAPLRNKTIYYLITNHSGISLESAALKARKLKEYLVKEEPEIKLFFVTLPVDYKLEGHLGRSRTFKSVDDILQNYEEWPPVVKTTEIKFWESDEEFLEFCAEAEEIIKSHNIIKPPTLAEITRYCQQEEIFFSEWMSRPSE
;
A
#
# COMPACT_ATOMS: atom_id res chain seq x y z
N MET A 1 -22.55 -11.38 13.82
CA MET A 1 -21.40 -12.24 13.44
C MET A 1 -21.97 -13.49 12.84
N PRO A 2 -21.64 -13.84 11.59
CA PRO A 2 -20.39 -14.57 11.36
C PRO A 2 -19.74 -14.37 9.97
N LEU A 3 -18.41 -14.46 9.90
CA LEU A 3 -17.60 -15.08 8.85
C LEU A 3 -16.13 -14.98 9.30
N CYS A 4 -15.87 -15.49 10.49
CA CYS A 4 -14.55 -15.94 10.85
C CYS A 4 -14.58 -17.43 10.56
N HIS A 5 -13.78 -17.93 9.63
CA HIS A 5 -13.20 -19.28 9.58
C HIS A 5 -12.69 -19.55 8.16
N LYS A 6 -11.48 -19.03 7.89
CA LYS A 6 -10.37 -19.66 7.13
C LYS A 6 -9.28 -18.65 6.75
N TYR A 7 -9.58 -17.35 6.75
CA TYR A 7 -8.60 -16.25 6.82
C TYR A 7 -8.25 -15.79 8.23
N ASN A 8 -8.07 -16.73 9.15
CA ASN A 8 -7.62 -16.40 10.49
C ASN A 8 -6.21 -15.80 10.42
N GLY A 9 -6.12 -14.47 10.43
CA GLY A 9 -4.88 -13.71 10.54
C GLY A 9 -4.46 -12.83 9.36
N TRP A 10 -5.10 -12.93 8.19
CA TRP A 10 -4.75 -12.08 7.03
C TRP A 10 -5.48 -10.75 7.00
N PHE A 11 -6.69 -10.72 7.54
CA PHE A 11 -7.50 -9.52 7.59
C PHE A 11 -7.43 -8.90 8.97
N CYS A 12 -6.73 -7.79 9.05
CA CYS A 12 -6.65 -6.94 10.23
C CYS A 12 -7.34 -5.61 9.94
N GLN A 13 -8.22 -5.17 10.85
CA GLN A 13 -8.89 -3.87 10.76
C GLN A 13 -8.17 -2.79 11.57
N VAL A 14 -7.37 -3.19 12.56
CA VAL A 14 -6.77 -2.28 13.53
C VAL A 14 -5.33 -2.67 13.76
N PHE A 15 -4.40 -1.76 13.46
CA PHE A 15 -2.96 -1.98 13.61
C PHE A 15 -2.45 -1.14 14.79
N PRO A 16 -2.05 -1.76 15.92
CA PRO A 16 -1.53 -1.02 17.06
C PRO A 16 -0.08 -0.59 16.84
N PHE A 17 0.18 0.71 16.90
CA PHE A 17 1.52 1.28 16.97
C PHE A 17 1.88 1.46 18.43
N LYS A 18 2.91 0.73 18.85
CA LYS A 18 3.40 0.70 20.22
C LYS A 18 4.67 1.55 20.35
N ASP A 19 4.93 2.04 21.55
CA ASP A 19 6.21 2.67 21.87
C ASP A 19 7.26 1.63 22.30
N GLU A 20 8.43 2.11 22.71
CA GLU A 20 9.52 1.30 23.26
C GLU A 20 9.17 0.46 24.50
N PHE A 21 8.04 0.74 25.16
CA PHE A 21 7.58 0.05 26.37
C PHE A 21 6.41 -0.91 26.10
N ASP A 22 6.12 -1.23 24.84
CA ASP A 22 4.98 -2.08 24.43
C ASP A 22 3.60 -1.41 24.65
N GLU A 23 3.57 -0.10 24.93
CA GLU A 23 2.33 0.65 25.17
C GLU A 23 1.76 1.22 23.87
N ILE A 24 0.45 1.02 23.64
CA ILE A 24 -0.22 1.48 22.42
C ILE A 24 -0.33 3.01 22.42
N ARG A 25 0.43 3.69 21.56
CA ARG A 25 0.39 5.15 21.37
C ARG A 25 -0.62 5.58 20.31
N MET A 26 -0.76 4.77 19.28
CA MET A 26 -1.62 5.03 18.14
C MET A 26 -2.22 3.71 17.66
N GLN A 27 -3.44 3.76 17.16
CA GLN A 27 -4.03 2.68 16.40
C GLN A 27 -4.33 3.17 15.00
N LEU A 28 -4.08 2.33 14.01
CA LEU A 28 -4.46 2.61 12.65
C LEU A 28 -5.68 1.79 12.28
N ILE A 29 -6.78 2.45 11.93
CA ILE A 29 -8.02 1.80 11.53
C ILE A 29 -8.12 1.75 10.01
N LYS A 30 -8.32 0.54 9.48
CA LYS A 30 -8.57 0.29 8.06
C LYS A 30 -10.06 0.37 7.75
N LEU A 31 -10.39 1.27 6.83
CA LEU A 31 -11.72 1.44 6.26
C LEU A 31 -11.69 1.06 4.79
N TYR A 32 -12.71 0.35 4.30
CA TYR A 32 -12.86 0.02 2.89
C TYR A 32 -14.13 0.68 2.33
N MET A 33 -14.01 1.28 1.15
CA MET A 33 -15.09 1.96 0.44
C MET A 33 -15.41 1.20 -0.85
N PRO A 34 -16.47 0.35 -0.86
CA PRO A 34 -16.81 -0.47 -2.02
C PRO A 34 -17.11 0.35 -3.28
N LYS A 35 -17.72 1.54 -3.15
CA LYS A 35 -18.09 2.36 -4.31
C LYS A 35 -16.87 2.81 -5.12
N THR A 36 -15.79 3.14 -4.43
CA THR A 36 -14.55 3.64 -5.03
C THR A 36 -13.48 2.57 -5.12
N GLN A 37 -13.74 1.35 -4.62
CA GLN A 37 -12.78 0.25 -4.50
C GLN A 37 -11.50 0.68 -3.77
N THR A 38 -11.60 1.65 -2.86
CA THR A 38 -10.44 2.20 -2.14
C THR A 38 -10.46 1.78 -0.68
N LYS A 39 -9.28 1.69 -0.08
CA LYS A 39 -9.13 1.62 1.36
C LYS A 39 -8.52 2.91 1.89
N CYS A 40 -8.89 3.27 3.11
CA CYS A 40 -8.36 4.39 3.85
C CYS A 40 -7.80 3.86 5.18
N LEU A 41 -6.64 4.36 5.57
CA LEU A 41 -6.00 4.05 6.84
C LEU A 41 -6.06 5.31 7.70
N VAL A 42 -6.77 5.24 8.82
CA VAL A 42 -7.05 6.41 9.68
C VAL A 42 -6.33 6.23 11.02
N PRO A 43 -5.32 7.05 11.33
CA PRO A 43 -4.67 7.01 12.63
C PRO A 43 -5.59 7.61 13.69
N VAL A 44 -5.73 6.89 14.81
CA VAL A 44 -6.54 7.28 15.97
C VAL A 44 -5.76 7.05 17.25
N THR A 45 -6.04 7.87 18.26
CA THR A 45 -5.56 7.65 19.64
C THR A 45 -6.73 7.32 20.53
N THR A 46 -6.49 6.39 21.44
CA THR A 46 -7.47 5.89 22.39
C THR A 46 -7.34 6.65 23.70
N TRP A 47 -8.44 7.21 24.20
CA TRP A 47 -8.48 7.91 25.48
C TRP A 47 -9.54 7.29 26.39
N ILE A 48 -9.17 7.06 27.65
CA ILE A 48 -10.10 6.74 28.73
C ILE A 48 -10.51 8.06 29.36
N ARG A 49 -11.79 8.43 29.24
CA ARG A 49 -12.35 9.55 30.00
C ARG A 49 -12.84 9.04 31.35
N GLU A 50 -12.56 9.79 32.41
CA GLU A 50 -13.16 9.54 33.72
C GLU A 50 -14.69 9.43 33.59
N ASN A 51 -15.28 8.45 34.27
CA ASN A 51 -16.71 8.16 34.24
C ASN A 51 -17.32 7.74 32.88
N TYR A 52 -16.49 7.31 31.92
CA TYR A 52 -16.97 6.69 30.69
C TYR A 52 -16.52 5.22 30.62
N PRO A 53 -17.44 4.23 30.51
CA PRO A 53 -17.09 2.81 30.59
C PRO A 53 -16.41 2.27 29.32
N TYR A 54 -16.29 3.09 28.26
CA TYR A 54 -15.74 2.69 26.98
C TYR A 54 -14.54 3.56 26.59
N ASN A 55 -13.64 3.00 25.80
CA ASN A 55 -12.58 3.77 25.17
C ASN A 55 -13.16 4.71 24.10
N GLN A 56 -12.71 5.96 24.07
CA GLN A 56 -13.03 6.90 23.00
C GLN A 56 -11.86 7.01 22.03
N TYR A 57 -12.14 6.90 20.74
CA TYR A 57 -11.15 7.05 19.67
C TYR A 57 -11.26 8.44 19.07
N PHE A 58 -10.12 9.12 19.00
CA PHE A 58 -10.02 10.43 18.39
C PHE A 58 -9.11 10.36 17.18
N CYS A 59 -9.57 10.86 16.03
CA CYS A 59 -8.69 11.15 14.90
C CYS A 59 -7.75 12.26 15.36
N VAL A 60 -6.49 11.92 15.57
CA VAL A 60 -5.51 12.91 16.03
C VAL A 60 -5.07 13.72 14.81
N PRO A 61 -5.07 15.07 14.86
CA PRO A 61 -4.34 15.84 13.86
C PRO A 61 -2.89 15.37 13.82
N LEU A 62 -2.20 15.51 12.69
CA LEU A 62 -0.78 15.15 12.56
C LEU A 62 -0.02 15.61 13.83
N PRO A 63 0.57 14.68 14.61
CA PRO A 63 1.26 15.06 15.83
C PRO A 63 2.36 16.09 15.50
N LYS A 64 2.65 17.00 16.43
CA LYS A 64 3.87 17.83 16.32
C LYS A 64 5.12 16.94 16.28
N ASP A 65 5.03 15.79 16.92
CA ASP A 65 6.05 14.76 16.96
C ASP A 65 5.94 13.85 15.72
N LYS A 66 7.07 13.26 15.34
CA LYS A 66 7.13 12.31 14.20
C LYS A 66 6.37 11.02 14.55
N GLN A 67 5.74 10.40 13.55
CA GLN A 67 4.99 9.16 13.67
C GLN A 67 5.94 7.98 13.86
N PRO A 68 5.65 7.06 14.79
CA PRO A 68 6.50 5.89 15.04
C PRO A 68 6.39 4.89 13.90
N LEU A 69 7.40 4.04 13.78
CA LEU A 69 7.36 2.84 12.94
C LEU A 69 6.43 1.79 13.55
N TYR A 70 5.82 0.98 12.70
CA TYR A 70 5.03 -0.16 13.14
C TYR A 70 5.93 -1.22 13.78
N ASN A 71 5.49 -1.90 14.85
CA ASN A 71 6.31 -2.84 15.63
C ASN A 71 7.61 -2.22 16.20
N LEU A 72 7.57 -0.93 16.60
CA LEU A 72 8.71 -0.24 17.21
C LEU A 72 9.21 -0.95 18.50
N ASP A 73 8.27 -1.47 19.30
CA ASP A 73 8.53 -2.29 20.48
C ASP A 73 9.42 -3.52 20.18
N LEU A 74 9.27 -4.10 18.99
CA LEU A 74 10.09 -5.21 18.52
C LEU A 74 11.41 -4.72 17.90
N LEU A 75 11.39 -3.62 17.16
CA LEU A 75 12.56 -3.04 16.48
C LEU A 75 13.71 -2.71 17.42
N LEU A 76 13.36 -2.25 18.63
CA LEU A 76 14.32 -1.84 19.64
C LEU A 76 14.94 -3.01 20.41
N LYS A 77 14.48 -4.24 20.17
CA LYS A 77 15.02 -5.42 20.84
C LYS A 77 16.43 -5.75 20.34
N PRO A 78 17.37 -6.14 21.22
CA PRO A 78 18.74 -6.50 20.84
C PRO A 78 18.81 -7.64 19.82
N GLU A 79 17.89 -8.60 19.91
CA GLU A 79 17.81 -9.76 19.02
C GLU A 79 17.36 -9.44 17.60
N THR A 80 16.87 -8.22 17.32
CA THR A 80 16.49 -7.82 15.96
C THR A 80 17.73 -7.49 15.13
N GLU A 81 18.14 -8.43 14.30
CA GLU A 81 19.31 -8.33 13.42
C GLU A 81 18.94 -7.76 12.05
N THR A 82 17.83 -8.24 11.47
CA THR A 82 17.40 -7.89 10.12
C THR A 82 16.01 -7.26 10.14
N VAL A 83 15.89 -6.10 9.48
CA VAL A 83 14.64 -5.35 9.36
C VAL A 83 14.15 -5.41 7.92
N ILE A 84 12.89 -5.78 7.72
CA ILE A 84 12.19 -5.72 6.45
C ILE A 84 11.18 -4.57 6.55
N LEU A 85 11.41 -3.51 5.78
CA LEU A 85 10.57 -2.31 5.71
C LEU A 85 9.66 -2.37 4.49
N THR A 86 8.39 -1.99 4.63
CA THR A 86 7.41 -1.87 3.53
C THR A 86 6.52 -0.65 3.71
N ASP A 87 5.96 -0.11 2.61
CA ASP A 87 4.97 0.98 2.64
C ASP A 87 3.56 0.52 3.01
N SER A 88 3.38 -0.77 3.34
CA SER A 88 2.09 -1.37 3.68
C SER A 88 2.11 -2.01 5.07
N VAL A 89 1.43 -1.38 6.02
CA VAL A 89 1.21 -1.93 7.37
C VAL A 89 0.52 -3.30 7.36
N GLU A 90 -0.33 -3.55 6.38
CA GLU A 90 -1.00 -4.85 6.21
C GLU A 90 0.00 -5.95 5.83
N LEU A 91 0.98 -5.63 4.98
CA LEU A 91 2.04 -6.57 4.63
C LEU A 91 2.98 -6.76 5.82
N ALA A 92 3.33 -5.70 6.53
CA ALA A 92 4.17 -5.80 7.73
C ALA A 92 3.52 -6.67 8.81
N ASP A 93 2.25 -6.40 9.16
CA ASP A 93 1.48 -7.17 10.16
C ASP A 93 1.32 -8.64 9.75
N SER A 94 0.92 -8.91 8.50
CA SER A 94 0.71 -10.28 8.04
C SER A 94 1.99 -11.11 8.07
N ASN A 95 3.11 -10.54 7.61
CA ASN A 95 4.39 -11.24 7.59
C ASN A 95 5.02 -11.35 8.99
N GLN A 96 4.85 -10.35 9.87
CA GLN A 96 5.43 -10.39 11.21
C GLN A 96 4.90 -11.56 12.05
N ARG A 97 3.64 -11.95 11.84
CA ARG A 97 3.01 -13.09 12.57
C ARG A 97 3.72 -14.42 12.37
N ASN A 98 4.42 -14.59 11.25
CA ASN A 98 5.15 -15.81 10.89
C ASN A 98 6.64 -15.54 10.63
N ALA A 99 7.16 -14.41 11.10
CA ALA A 99 8.56 -14.07 10.94
C ALA A 99 9.45 -15.02 11.74
N PHE A 100 10.61 -15.36 11.19
CA PHE A 100 11.65 -16.08 11.93
C PHE A 100 12.26 -15.19 13.01
N ASP A 101 12.79 -15.81 14.07
CA ASP A 101 13.52 -15.10 15.11
C ASP A 101 14.64 -14.25 14.50
N GLY A 102 14.77 -13.01 14.98
CA GLY A 102 15.76 -12.04 14.49
C GLY A 102 15.37 -11.27 13.23
N ILE A 103 14.28 -11.65 12.55
CA ILE A 103 13.70 -10.90 11.43
C ILE A 103 12.48 -10.12 11.90
N LEU A 104 12.47 -8.82 11.60
CA LEU A 104 11.35 -7.93 11.90
C LEU A 104 10.77 -7.33 10.62
N PHE A 105 9.47 -7.50 10.42
CA PHE A 105 8.69 -6.72 9.47
C PHE A 105 8.13 -5.47 10.14
N THR A 106 8.38 -4.33 9.51
CA THR A 106 7.90 -3.03 9.95
C THR A 106 7.38 -2.23 8.76
N SER A 107 6.65 -1.16 9.06
CA SER A 107 6.09 -0.23 8.08
C SER A 107 5.98 1.16 8.68
N PHE A 108 5.68 2.14 7.85
CA PHE A 108 5.46 3.52 8.25
C PHE A 108 4.17 4.07 7.64
N ILE A 109 3.72 5.21 8.15
CA ILE A 109 2.58 5.94 7.62
C ILE A 109 2.95 7.40 7.51
N CYS A 110 2.75 7.96 6.33
CA CYS A 110 2.89 9.38 6.08
C CYS A 110 1.96 9.80 4.96
N SER A 111 1.75 11.11 4.84
CA SER A 111 1.17 11.65 3.61
C SER A 111 2.11 11.39 2.43
N PRO A 112 1.61 11.27 1.19
CA PRO A 112 2.46 11.06 0.02
C PRO A 112 3.60 12.08 -0.04
N GLU A 113 4.84 11.60 -0.17
CA GLU A 113 6.08 12.40 -0.23
C GLU A 113 6.45 13.16 1.05
N HIS A 114 5.65 13.05 2.12
CA HIS A 114 5.90 13.69 3.40
C HIS A 114 6.64 12.76 4.38
N TYR A 115 7.79 12.22 3.95
CA TYR A 115 8.57 11.26 4.74
C TYR A 115 9.15 11.86 6.02
N GLU A 116 9.24 13.19 6.12
CA GLU A 116 9.63 13.92 7.33
C GLU A 116 8.67 13.70 8.51
N GLN A 117 7.45 13.24 8.23
CA GLN A 117 6.45 12.90 9.24
C GLN A 117 6.80 11.64 10.03
N VAL A 118 7.76 10.82 9.58
CA VAL A 118 8.09 9.53 10.19
C VAL A 118 9.37 9.64 11.02
N ASP A 119 9.37 9.01 12.19
CA ASP A 119 10.56 8.85 12.99
C ASP A 119 11.40 7.68 12.47
N TRP A 120 12.44 8.01 11.71
CA TRP A 120 13.36 7.03 11.12
C TRP A 120 14.51 6.66 12.04
N ALA A 121 14.72 7.38 13.14
CA ALA A 121 15.86 7.16 14.03
C ALA A 121 15.98 5.70 14.53
N PRO A 122 14.90 4.96 14.80
CA PRO A 122 14.98 3.56 15.22
C PRO A 122 15.62 2.59 14.20
N LEU A 123 15.74 2.98 12.93
CA LEU A 123 16.38 2.15 11.89
C LEU A 123 17.89 2.30 11.84
N ARG A 124 18.46 3.31 12.51
CA ARG A 124 19.92 3.56 12.48
C ARG A 124 20.68 2.34 13.01
N ASN A 125 21.80 2.02 12.37
CA ASN A 125 22.65 0.86 12.68
C ASN A 125 21.99 -0.52 12.52
N LYS A 126 20.87 -0.62 11.80
CA LYS A 126 20.24 -1.90 11.42
C LYS A 126 20.49 -2.21 9.95
N THR A 127 20.49 -3.50 9.60
CA THR A 127 20.43 -3.95 8.21
C THR A 127 18.99 -3.92 7.75
N ILE A 128 18.68 -3.08 6.75
CA ILE A 128 17.30 -2.81 6.34
C ILE A 128 17.10 -3.24 4.89
N TYR A 129 16.16 -4.17 4.68
CA TYR A 129 15.67 -4.56 3.37
C TYR A 129 14.32 -3.88 3.11
N TYR A 130 14.23 -3.04 2.10
CA TYR A 130 12.98 -2.45 1.65
C TYR A 130 12.28 -3.39 0.65
N LEU A 131 11.11 -3.90 1.04
CA LEU A 131 10.28 -4.80 0.25
C LEU A 131 9.42 -4.01 -0.74
N ILE A 132 9.69 -4.20 -2.03
CA ILE A 132 8.93 -3.65 -3.16
C ILE A 132 8.02 -4.75 -3.69
N THR A 133 6.71 -4.54 -3.63
CA THR A 133 5.74 -5.50 -4.16
C THR A 133 4.51 -4.78 -4.69
N ASN A 134 3.81 -5.40 -5.64
CA ASN A 134 2.51 -4.93 -6.07
C ASN A 134 1.46 -5.33 -5.02
N HIS A 135 0.66 -4.37 -4.57
CA HIS A 135 -0.42 -4.62 -3.61
C HIS A 135 -1.47 -3.52 -3.70
N SER A 136 -2.69 -3.81 -3.25
CA SER A 136 -3.71 -2.75 -3.05
C SER A 136 -4.01 -1.91 -4.31
N GLY A 137 -3.90 -2.52 -5.50
CA GLY A 137 -4.08 -1.83 -6.78
C GLY A 137 -2.86 -1.04 -7.26
N ILE A 138 -1.78 -1.00 -6.50
CA ILE A 138 -0.49 -0.40 -6.89
C ILE A 138 0.29 -1.44 -7.70
N SER A 139 0.72 -1.06 -8.90
CA SER A 139 1.58 -1.90 -9.74
C SER A 139 2.99 -2.01 -9.17
N LEU A 140 3.76 -3.00 -9.62
CA LEU A 140 5.12 -3.21 -9.14
C LEU A 140 6.03 -2.02 -9.52
N GLU A 141 5.83 -1.49 -10.73
CA GLU A 141 6.51 -0.32 -11.27
C GLU A 141 6.20 0.92 -10.40
N SER A 142 4.93 1.09 -10.03
CA SER A 142 4.51 2.22 -9.18
C SER A 142 5.12 2.11 -7.78
N ALA A 143 5.21 0.89 -7.24
CA ALA A 143 5.88 0.64 -5.97
C ALA A 143 7.39 0.91 -6.05
N ALA A 144 8.04 0.55 -7.17
CA ALA A 144 9.46 0.85 -7.41
C ALA A 144 9.74 2.35 -7.43
N LEU A 145 8.90 3.14 -8.11
CA LEU A 145 9.06 4.61 -8.13
C LEU A 145 8.85 5.24 -6.75
N LYS A 146 7.93 4.71 -5.94
CA LYS A 146 7.77 5.14 -4.54
C LYS A 146 9.02 4.80 -3.71
N ALA A 147 9.58 3.61 -3.89
CA ALA A 147 10.81 3.18 -3.23
C ALA A 147 11.99 4.10 -3.60
N ARG A 148 12.10 4.51 -4.88
CA ARG A 148 13.09 5.50 -5.34
C ARG A 148 12.94 6.83 -4.60
N LYS A 149 11.72 7.37 -4.48
CA LYS A 149 11.47 8.63 -3.75
C LYS A 149 11.84 8.53 -2.27
N LEU A 150 11.53 7.41 -1.61
CA LEU A 150 11.94 7.18 -0.23
C LEU A 150 13.47 7.12 -0.10
N LYS A 151 14.13 6.41 -1.02
CA LYS A 151 15.61 6.34 -1.08
C LYS A 151 16.22 7.73 -1.18
N GLU A 152 15.75 8.55 -2.12
CA GLU A 152 16.24 9.92 -2.33
C GLU A 152 16.07 10.78 -1.07
N TYR A 153 14.93 10.66 -0.39
CA TYR A 153 14.69 11.33 0.88
C TYR A 153 15.67 10.88 1.97
N LEU A 154 15.83 9.57 2.19
CA LEU A 154 16.70 9.05 3.25
C LEU A 154 18.17 9.37 3.01
N VAL A 155 18.65 9.30 1.77
CA VAL A 155 20.03 9.71 1.41
C VAL A 155 20.29 11.17 1.78
N LYS A 156 19.29 12.03 1.62
CA LYS A 156 19.41 13.46 1.87
C LYS A 156 19.25 13.83 3.35
N GLU A 157 18.22 13.32 4.00
CA GLU A 157 17.79 13.77 5.34
C GLU A 157 18.22 12.81 6.46
N GLU A 158 18.49 11.54 6.16
CA GLU A 158 18.85 10.50 7.15
C GLU A 158 20.01 9.60 6.64
N PRO A 159 21.20 10.15 6.31
CA PRO A 159 22.26 9.45 5.56
C PRO A 159 22.89 8.24 6.27
N GLU A 160 22.65 8.08 7.57
CA GLU A 160 23.06 6.90 8.35
C GLU A 160 22.20 5.66 8.04
N ILE A 161 21.03 5.85 7.43
CA ILE A 161 20.07 4.80 7.10
C ILE A 161 20.30 4.37 5.66
N LYS A 162 20.68 3.11 5.48
CA LYS A 162 20.91 2.50 4.16
C LYS A 162 19.88 1.40 3.90
N LEU A 163 19.24 1.46 2.73
CA LEU A 163 18.26 0.48 2.30
C LEU A 163 18.87 -0.46 1.26
N PHE A 164 18.72 -1.77 1.47
CA PHE A 164 18.83 -2.78 0.43
C PHE A 164 17.45 -3.02 -0.17
N PHE A 165 17.31 -3.13 -1.48
CA PHE A 165 16.01 -3.30 -2.10
C PHE A 165 15.75 -4.76 -2.47
N VAL A 166 14.52 -5.21 -2.22
CA VAL A 166 14.05 -6.55 -2.62
C VAL A 166 12.73 -6.40 -3.34
N THR A 167 12.67 -6.88 -4.58
CA THR A 167 11.43 -6.94 -5.36
C THR A 167 10.81 -8.32 -5.21
N LEU A 168 9.51 -8.35 -4.88
CA LEU A 168 8.72 -9.57 -4.74
C LEU A 168 7.40 -9.40 -5.50
N PRO A 169 7.32 -9.86 -6.75
CA PRO A 169 6.08 -9.81 -7.52
C PRO A 169 5.04 -10.80 -6.98
N VAL A 170 3.80 -10.37 -6.89
CA VAL A 170 2.66 -11.19 -6.46
C VAL A 170 1.64 -11.28 -7.57
N ASP A 171 1.29 -12.50 -7.95
CA ASP A 171 0.19 -12.76 -8.86
C ASP A 171 -1.13 -12.80 -8.07
N TYR A 172 -1.95 -11.77 -8.28
CA TYR A 172 -3.32 -11.71 -7.79
C TYR A 172 -4.29 -12.34 -8.81
N LYS A 173 -3.93 -13.50 -9.40
CA LYS A 173 -4.69 -14.35 -10.35
C LYS A 173 -5.92 -13.66 -10.96
N LEU A 174 -5.71 -12.71 -11.86
CA LEU A 174 -6.81 -11.97 -12.50
C LEU A 174 -7.66 -12.87 -13.41
N GLU A 175 -7.07 -13.95 -13.94
CA GLU A 175 -7.64 -14.85 -14.97
C GLU A 175 -8.74 -15.80 -14.48
N GLY A 176 -8.92 -15.99 -13.16
CA GLY A 176 -10.07 -16.72 -12.61
C GLY A 176 -11.42 -16.04 -12.91
N HIS A 177 -11.38 -14.79 -13.37
CA HIS A 177 -12.52 -14.06 -13.88
C HIS A 177 -12.35 -13.88 -15.38
N LEU A 178 -13.39 -14.23 -16.14
CA LEU A 178 -13.54 -14.04 -17.58
C LEU A 178 -13.32 -12.56 -18.03
N GLY A 179 -12.10 -12.04 -17.91
CA GLY A 179 -11.69 -10.71 -18.35
C GLY A 179 -12.35 -9.52 -17.62
N ARG A 180 -12.87 -9.65 -16.39
CA ARG A 180 -13.50 -8.52 -15.67
C ARG A 180 -12.64 -8.01 -14.51
N SER A 181 -12.53 -6.67 -14.44
CA SER A 181 -11.97 -5.93 -13.30
C SER A 181 -12.64 -6.36 -11.98
N ARG A 182 -11.84 -6.75 -10.98
CA ARG A 182 -12.33 -7.17 -9.65
C ARG A 182 -12.96 -5.96 -8.96
N THR A 183 -14.27 -6.01 -8.76
CA THR A 183 -15.01 -5.03 -7.94
C THR A 183 -15.61 -5.79 -6.77
N PHE A 184 -15.18 -5.47 -5.56
CA PHE A 184 -15.67 -6.11 -4.35
C PHE A 184 -16.83 -5.33 -3.75
N LYS A 185 -17.92 -6.02 -3.43
CA LYS A 185 -19.13 -5.41 -2.88
C LYS A 185 -19.02 -5.13 -1.38
N SER A 186 -18.18 -5.89 -0.68
CA SER A 186 -17.97 -5.78 0.75
C SER A 186 -16.57 -6.30 1.14
N VAL A 187 -16.21 -6.13 2.41
CA VAL A 187 -15.02 -6.78 2.98
C VAL A 187 -15.15 -8.29 2.91
N ASP A 188 -16.32 -8.86 3.21
CA ASP A 188 -16.52 -10.31 3.15
C ASP A 188 -16.31 -10.88 1.75
N ASP A 189 -16.67 -10.11 0.71
CA ASP A 189 -16.43 -10.46 -0.70
C ASP A 189 -14.92 -10.48 -1.03
N ILE A 190 -14.15 -9.54 -0.48
CA ILE A 190 -12.67 -9.57 -0.57
C ILE A 190 -12.12 -10.83 0.09
N LEU A 191 -12.59 -11.15 1.29
CA LEU A 191 -12.10 -12.30 2.06
C LEU A 191 -12.43 -13.60 1.35
N GLN A 192 -13.68 -13.80 0.95
CA GLN A 192 -14.08 -15.00 0.22
C GLN A 192 -13.29 -15.16 -1.08
N ASN A 193 -13.10 -14.07 -1.83
CA ASN A 193 -12.38 -14.13 -3.10
C ASN A 193 -10.93 -14.56 -2.93
N TYR A 194 -10.23 -14.01 -1.92
CA TYR A 194 -8.87 -14.48 -1.67
C TYR A 194 -8.87 -15.95 -1.26
N GLU A 195 -9.93 -16.46 -0.61
CA GLU A 195 -9.92 -17.81 -0.01
C GLU A 195 -9.93 -18.85 -1.11
N GLU A 196 -10.75 -18.56 -2.12
CA GLU A 196 -10.85 -19.32 -3.34
C GLU A 196 -9.61 -19.10 -4.24
N TRP A 197 -9.06 -17.88 -4.27
CA TRP A 197 -7.99 -17.48 -5.18
C TRP A 197 -6.89 -16.69 -4.45
N PRO A 198 -6.06 -17.37 -3.65
CA PRO A 198 -5.05 -16.71 -2.85
C PRO A 198 -4.01 -16.04 -3.75
N PRO A 199 -3.47 -14.87 -3.35
CA PRO A 199 -2.33 -14.26 -4.02
C PRO A 199 -1.15 -15.23 -4.00
N VAL A 200 -0.48 -15.38 -5.15
CA VAL A 200 0.66 -16.30 -5.29
C VAL A 200 1.93 -15.48 -5.48
N VAL A 201 2.89 -15.64 -4.56
CA VAL A 201 4.22 -15.06 -4.72
C VAL A 201 4.90 -15.73 -5.90
N LYS A 202 5.41 -14.93 -6.84
CA LYS A 202 6.20 -15.42 -7.95
C LYS A 202 7.66 -15.60 -7.50
N THR A 203 7.93 -16.72 -6.84
CA THR A 203 9.23 -16.98 -6.21
C THR A 203 10.42 -16.95 -7.18
N THR A 204 10.21 -17.31 -8.44
CA THR A 204 11.22 -17.25 -9.51
C THR A 204 11.54 -15.83 -9.98
N GLU A 205 10.71 -14.85 -9.63
CA GLU A 205 10.87 -13.44 -10.02
C GLU A 205 11.30 -12.57 -8.82
N ILE A 206 11.62 -13.17 -7.65
CA ILE A 206 12.19 -12.43 -6.52
C ILE A 206 13.58 -11.94 -6.91
N LYS A 207 13.82 -10.65 -6.72
CA LYS A 207 15.11 -10.02 -7.06
C LYS A 207 15.64 -9.20 -5.90
N PHE A 208 16.87 -9.48 -5.49
CA PHE A 208 17.66 -8.63 -4.62
C PHE A 208 18.46 -7.68 -5.51
N TRP A 209 18.42 -6.38 -5.22
CA TRP A 209 19.20 -5.39 -5.95
C TRP A 209 20.53 -5.21 -5.24
N GLU A 210 21.60 -5.74 -5.84
CA GLU A 210 22.94 -5.81 -5.23
C GLU A 210 23.67 -4.45 -5.28
N SER A 211 23.28 -3.58 -6.22
CA SER A 211 23.84 -2.25 -6.38
C SER A 211 22.76 -1.17 -6.53
N ASP A 212 23.18 0.06 -6.23
CA ASP A 212 22.36 1.24 -6.38
C ASP A 212 22.08 1.54 -7.86
N GLU A 213 23.05 1.29 -8.74
CA GLU A 213 22.93 1.45 -10.18
C GLU A 213 21.86 0.53 -10.76
N GLU A 214 21.90 -0.77 -10.45
CA GLU A 214 20.91 -1.74 -10.95
C GLU A 214 19.50 -1.41 -10.48
N PHE A 215 19.35 -0.96 -9.23
CA PHE A 215 18.05 -0.53 -8.71
C PHE A 215 17.52 0.71 -9.44
N LEU A 216 18.40 1.67 -9.77
CA LEU A 216 18.01 2.89 -10.49
C LEU A 216 17.64 2.60 -11.95
N GLU A 217 18.34 1.66 -12.61
CA GLU A 217 17.96 1.19 -13.95
C GLU A 217 16.56 0.58 -13.95
N PHE A 218 16.27 -0.29 -12.97
CA PHE A 218 14.92 -0.85 -12.80
C PHE A 218 13.85 0.22 -12.57
N CYS A 219 14.15 1.25 -11.77
CA CYS A 219 13.22 2.36 -11.58
C CYS A 219 13.02 3.17 -12.87
N ALA A 220 14.05 3.34 -13.69
CA ALA A 220 13.93 4.01 -14.98
C ALA A 220 13.06 3.21 -15.96
N GLU A 221 13.24 1.88 -16.03
CA GLU A 221 12.38 0.98 -16.82
C GLU A 221 10.93 1.05 -16.34
N ALA A 222 10.70 0.98 -15.03
CA ALA A 222 9.38 1.13 -14.41
C ALA A 222 8.70 2.45 -14.80
N GLU A 223 9.47 3.55 -14.85
CA GLU A 223 8.97 4.86 -15.24
C GLU A 223 8.52 4.89 -16.71
N GLU A 224 9.30 4.29 -17.61
CA GLU A 224 8.95 4.19 -19.04
C GLU A 224 7.73 3.27 -19.27
N ILE A 225 7.61 2.18 -18.51
CA ILE A 225 6.40 1.35 -18.53
C ILE A 225 5.18 2.17 -18.12
N ILE A 226 5.25 2.92 -17.02
CA ILE A 226 4.12 3.74 -16.56
C ILE A 226 3.80 4.84 -17.59
N LYS A 227 4.80 5.52 -18.16
CA LYS A 227 4.60 6.52 -19.20
C LYS A 227 3.92 5.93 -20.42
N SER A 228 4.39 4.78 -20.91
CA SER A 228 3.81 4.11 -22.10
C SER A 228 2.35 3.69 -21.89
N HIS A 229 1.96 3.29 -20.68
CA HIS A 229 0.58 2.99 -20.32
C HIS A 229 -0.30 4.25 -20.20
N ASN A 230 0.30 5.39 -19.85
CA ASN A 230 -0.37 6.69 -19.74
C ASN A 230 -0.42 7.49 -21.05
N ILE A 231 0.16 6.98 -22.15
CA ILE A 231 -0.06 7.55 -23.48
C ILE A 231 -1.52 7.29 -23.86
N ILE A 232 -2.37 8.31 -23.67
CA ILE A 232 -3.64 8.41 -24.41
C ILE A 232 -3.26 8.32 -25.88
N LYS A 233 -3.50 7.16 -26.50
CA LYS A 233 -3.37 7.06 -27.96
C LYS A 233 -4.31 8.13 -28.53
N PRO A 234 -3.84 9.07 -29.37
CA PRO A 234 -4.74 9.98 -30.04
C PRO A 234 -5.80 9.13 -30.74
N PRO A 235 -7.09 9.52 -30.67
CA PRO A 235 -8.15 8.74 -31.29
C PRO A 235 -7.78 8.52 -32.75
N THR A 236 -7.88 7.28 -33.20
CA THR A 236 -7.61 6.91 -34.58
C THR A 236 -8.56 7.67 -35.51
N LEU A 237 -8.17 7.87 -36.77
CA LEU A 237 -9.05 8.54 -37.75
C LEU A 237 -10.43 7.86 -37.83
N ALA A 238 -10.48 6.54 -37.62
CA ALA A 238 -11.71 5.76 -37.54
C ALA A 238 -12.56 6.10 -36.30
N GLU A 239 -11.94 6.27 -35.13
CA GLU A 239 -12.63 6.70 -33.91
C GLU A 239 -13.13 8.14 -34.02
N ILE A 240 -12.32 9.04 -34.58
CA ILE A 240 -12.73 10.43 -34.87
C ILE A 240 -13.93 10.45 -35.83
N THR A 241 -13.88 9.67 -36.91
CA THR A 241 -14.98 9.58 -37.89
C THR A 241 -16.26 9.05 -37.27
N ARG A 242 -16.14 8.05 -36.37
CA ARG A 242 -17.26 7.49 -35.64
C ARG A 242 -17.88 8.49 -34.64
N TYR A 243 -17.07 9.30 -33.96
CA TYR A 243 -17.56 10.37 -33.09
C TYR A 243 -18.28 11.46 -33.88
N CYS A 244 -17.75 11.89 -35.03
CA CYS A 244 -18.41 12.86 -35.90
C CYS A 244 -19.76 12.35 -36.43
N GLN A 245 -19.86 11.08 -36.82
CA GLN A 245 -21.13 10.46 -37.25
C GLN A 245 -22.15 10.39 -36.11
N GLN A 246 -21.70 10.13 -34.87
CA GLN A 246 -22.58 10.11 -33.71
C GLN A 246 -23.08 11.52 -33.33
N GLU A 247 -22.25 12.56 -33.47
CA GLU A 247 -22.68 13.94 -33.30
C GLU A 247 -23.69 14.39 -34.37
N GLU A 248 -23.50 14.01 -35.65
CA GLU A 248 -24.47 14.30 -36.72
C GLU A 248 -25.82 13.63 -36.48
N ILE A 249 -25.82 12.38 -35.99
CA ILE A 249 -27.05 11.66 -35.61
C ILE A 249 -27.74 12.38 -34.43
N PHE A 250 -26.97 12.75 -33.40
CA PHE A 250 -27.52 13.46 -32.23
C PHE A 250 -28.08 14.85 -32.59
N PHE A 251 -27.39 15.62 -33.43
CA PHE A 251 -27.86 16.93 -33.90
C PHE A 251 -29.11 16.83 -34.78
N SER A 252 -29.18 15.83 -35.67
CA SER A 252 -30.36 15.61 -36.52
C SER A 252 -31.58 15.16 -35.70
N GLU A 253 -31.39 14.32 -34.68
CA GLU A 253 -32.46 13.91 -33.76
C GLU A 253 -32.93 15.05 -32.86
N TRP A 254 -32.03 15.93 -32.41
CA TRP A 254 -32.40 17.11 -31.61
C TRP A 254 -33.18 18.13 -32.46
N MET A 255 -32.68 18.47 -33.65
CA MET A 255 -33.32 19.44 -34.56
C MET A 255 -34.68 18.97 -35.11
N SER A 256 -34.99 17.67 -35.02
CA SER A 256 -36.27 17.10 -35.47
C SER A 256 -37.35 17.08 -34.40
N ARG A 257 -37.05 17.50 -33.17
CA ARG A 257 -38.06 17.62 -32.10
C ARG A 257 -38.85 18.93 -32.30
N PRO A 258 -40.19 18.89 -32.42
CA PRO A 258 -40.97 20.12 -32.40
C PRO A 258 -40.78 20.81 -31.05
N SER A 259 -40.51 22.11 -31.09
CA SER A 259 -40.47 22.97 -29.92
C SER A 259 -41.84 22.97 -29.23
N GLU A 260 -41.92 22.36 -28.06
CA GLU A 260 -42.98 22.64 -27.08
C GLU A 260 -42.79 24.03 -26.45
#